data_AF-A0A5C5V6W1-F1
#
_entry.id   AF-A0A5C5V6W1-F1
#
_cell.length_a   1.000
_cell.length_b   1.000
_cell.length_c   1.000
_cell.angle_alpha   90.00
_cell.angle_beta   90.00
_cell.angle_gamma   90.00
#
_symmetry.space_group_name_H-M   'P 1'
#
loop_
_entity.id
_entity.type
_entity.pdbx_description
1 polymer ?
#
loop_
_entity_poly.entity_id
_entity_poly.type
_entity_poly.pdbx_seq_one_letter_code
_entity_poly.pdbx_strand_id
1 'polypeptide(L)'
;MAIVLVDFGGPTQLFAALEQSAGPEAASVFPPMGHEVLGFVAIAAWTMGTAIGYGGDAAPMAGAMEGQRILSYKNERESAKMYVSTMVVLFLLLATLTLPGLAAMVHWPEVGTEAQKELAYGMLLAKYLPPGLLGLALSAVLASIMSTVSSNMNFGAQVLVNDVYQRSLVKQASTKHYLLMGRIFSAGILILGVVVAVAATNVIQTRSSCWVYLPPS
;
A
#
# COMPACT_ATOMS: atom_id res chain seq x y z
N MET A 1 -14.78 -8.74 7.81
CA MET A 1 -15.66 -7.80 8.51
C MET A 1 -16.86 -8.47 9.16
N ALA A 2 -17.83 -9.04 8.41
CA ALA A 2 -19.06 -9.60 9.00
C ALA A 2 -18.82 -10.70 10.06
N ILE A 3 -17.91 -11.64 9.79
CA ILE A 3 -17.56 -12.72 10.73
C ILE A 3 -17.00 -12.15 12.04
N VAL A 4 -16.15 -11.13 11.96
CA VAL A 4 -15.57 -10.46 13.14
C VAL A 4 -16.66 -9.74 13.94
N LEU A 5 -17.58 -9.05 13.27
CA LEU A 5 -18.68 -8.37 13.98
C LEU A 5 -19.61 -9.36 14.68
N VAL A 6 -19.82 -10.55 14.13
CA VAL A 6 -20.59 -11.62 14.78
C VAL A 6 -19.84 -12.21 15.98
N ASP A 7 -18.52 -12.41 15.88
CA ASP A 7 -17.67 -12.90 16.99
C ASP A 7 -17.75 -11.99 18.22
N PHE A 8 -17.76 -10.67 17.99
CA PHE A 8 -17.90 -9.68 19.05
C PHE A 8 -19.35 -9.43 19.48
N GLY A 9 -20.36 -10.13 18.94
CA GLY A 9 -21.76 -9.92 19.28
C GLY A 9 -22.37 -8.60 18.75
N GLY A 10 -21.69 -7.95 17.81
CA GLY A 10 -22.14 -6.75 17.12
C GLY A 10 -21.14 -5.59 17.15
N PRO A 11 -21.38 -4.52 16.38
CA PRO A 11 -20.49 -3.36 16.31
C PRO A 11 -20.37 -2.63 17.65
N THR A 12 -21.47 -2.49 18.40
CA THR A 12 -21.49 -1.80 19.70
C THR A 12 -20.62 -2.49 20.75
N GLN A 13 -20.60 -3.82 20.75
CA GLN A 13 -19.79 -4.62 21.67
C GLN A 13 -18.30 -4.59 21.28
N LEU A 14 -18.00 -4.57 19.98
CA LEU A 14 -16.62 -4.34 19.50
C LEU A 14 -16.11 -2.95 19.94
N PHE A 15 -16.93 -1.90 19.82
CA PHE A 15 -16.54 -0.56 20.29
C PHE A 15 -16.29 -0.52 21.80
N ALA A 16 -17.17 -1.13 22.60
CA ALA A 16 -16.97 -1.21 24.05
C ALA A 16 -15.67 -1.95 24.42
N ALA A 17 -15.35 -3.05 23.71
CA ALA A 17 -14.13 -3.81 23.92
C ALA A 17 -12.88 -3.02 23.50
N LEU A 18 -12.96 -2.23 22.42
CA LEU A 18 -11.89 -1.34 21.96
C LEU A 18 -11.62 -0.21 22.95
N GLU A 19 -12.66 0.44 23.50
CA GLU A 19 -12.50 1.47 24.53
C GLU A 19 -11.79 0.90 25.77
N GLN A 20 -12.11 -0.33 26.15
CA GLN A 20 -11.48 -1.00 27.28
C GLN A 20 -10.01 -1.36 27.03
N SER A 21 -9.64 -1.76 25.81
CA SER A 21 -8.28 -2.21 25.49
C SER A 21 -7.32 -1.10 25.03
N ALA A 22 -7.83 -0.13 24.27
CA ALA A 22 -7.04 0.89 23.58
C ALA A 22 -7.36 2.33 24.04
N GLY A 23 -8.30 2.49 24.98
CA GLY A 23 -8.69 3.77 25.55
C GLY A 23 -9.84 4.46 24.80
N PRO A 24 -10.46 5.49 25.41
CA PRO A 24 -11.66 6.15 24.88
C PRO A 24 -11.40 6.91 23.57
N GLU A 25 -10.15 7.34 23.32
CA GLU A 25 -9.78 7.99 22.07
C GLU A 25 -9.76 7.02 20.87
N ALA A 26 -9.53 5.73 21.09
CA ALA A 26 -9.49 4.73 20.01
C ALA A 26 -10.87 4.46 19.37
N ALA A 27 -11.95 4.72 20.10
CA ALA A 27 -13.32 4.61 19.61
C ALA A 27 -13.93 5.97 19.19
N SER A 28 -13.16 7.05 19.30
CA SER A 28 -13.64 8.39 18.99
C SER A 28 -13.85 8.59 17.49
N VAL A 29 -14.99 9.21 17.13
CA VAL A 29 -15.33 9.55 15.73
C VAL A 29 -14.50 10.74 15.24
N PHE A 30 -14.05 11.58 16.15
CA PHE A 30 -13.21 12.74 15.85
C PHE A 30 -11.78 12.47 16.26
N PRO A 31 -10.80 12.86 15.44
CA PRO A 31 -9.40 12.68 15.80
C PRO A 31 -9.04 13.41 17.10
N PRO A 32 -8.09 12.87 17.88
CA PRO A 32 -7.69 13.45 19.15
C PRO A 32 -7.12 14.86 18.94
N MET A 33 -7.70 15.85 19.62
CA MET A 33 -7.35 17.27 19.43
C MET A 33 -5.99 17.65 20.01
N GLY A 34 -5.42 16.82 20.91
CA GLY A 34 -4.17 17.11 21.64
C GLY A 34 -2.97 16.19 21.30
N HIS A 35 -3.07 15.31 20.31
CA HIS A 35 -1.98 14.37 20.00
C HIS A 35 -0.86 15.06 19.18
N GLU A 36 0.38 15.05 19.66
CA GLU A 36 1.52 15.77 19.04
C GLU A 36 1.76 15.41 17.57
N VAL A 37 1.49 14.16 17.18
CA VAL A 37 1.71 13.64 15.82
C VAL A 37 0.43 13.52 14.98
N LEU A 38 -0.73 13.38 15.62
CA LEU A 38 -2.01 13.06 14.97
C LEU A 38 -3.10 14.08 15.32
N GLY A 39 -2.70 15.32 15.62
CA GLY A 39 -3.64 16.39 15.88
C GLY A 39 -4.54 16.66 14.69
N PHE A 40 -5.70 17.27 14.94
CA PHE A 40 -6.69 17.61 13.92
C PHE A 40 -6.07 18.34 12.71
N VAL A 41 -5.16 19.28 12.96
CA VAL A 41 -4.46 20.03 11.90
C VAL A 41 -3.61 19.11 11.02
N ALA A 42 -2.87 18.16 11.61
CA ALA A 42 -2.04 17.21 10.86
C ALA A 42 -2.91 16.30 9.99
N ILE A 43 -4.04 15.82 10.52
CA ILE A 43 -4.99 14.97 9.78
C ILE A 43 -5.69 15.76 8.67
N ALA A 44 -6.14 16.98 8.96
CA ALA A 44 -6.73 17.86 7.95
C ALA A 44 -5.72 18.21 6.85
N ALA A 45 -4.47 18.52 7.21
CA ALA A 45 -3.38 18.75 6.27
C ALA A 45 -3.05 17.49 5.45
N TRP A 46 -3.05 16.30 6.05
CA TRP A 46 -2.85 15.04 5.34
C TRP A 46 -4.01 14.72 4.39
N THR A 47 -5.25 14.99 4.80
CA THR A 47 -6.45 14.73 3.99
C THR A 47 -6.55 15.72 2.83
N MET A 48 -6.28 17.01 3.08
CA MET A 48 -6.19 18.01 2.02
C MET A 48 -4.97 17.78 1.13
N GLY A 49 -3.84 17.38 1.70
CA GLY A 49 -2.63 17.02 0.96
C GLY A 49 -2.88 15.86 0.01
N THR A 50 -3.52 14.79 0.47
CA THR A 50 -3.89 13.65 -0.38
C THR A 50 -5.00 13.97 -1.39
N ALA A 51 -5.89 14.93 -1.09
CA ALA A 51 -6.95 15.37 -2.00
C ALA A 51 -6.50 16.39 -3.06
N ILE A 52 -5.61 17.33 -2.72
CA ILE A 52 -5.11 18.41 -3.59
C ILE A 52 -3.83 17.99 -4.32
N GLY A 53 -3.06 17.11 -3.69
CA GLY A 53 -1.95 16.45 -4.32
C GLY A 53 -0.56 16.77 -3.84
N TYR A 54 -0.43 17.11 -2.56
CA TYR A 54 0.85 17.40 -1.94
C TYR A 54 1.58 16.11 -1.53
N GLY A 55 2.83 16.01 -2.00
CA GLY A 55 3.62 14.79 -2.07
C GLY A 55 3.67 14.34 -3.52
N GLY A 56 4.83 13.97 -4.03
CA GLY A 56 5.00 13.39 -5.36
C GLY A 56 4.34 12.01 -5.53
N ASP A 57 3.19 11.81 -4.90
CA ASP A 57 2.28 10.68 -4.86
C ASP A 57 0.80 11.14 -4.92
N ALA A 58 0.48 12.44 -5.07
CA ALA A 58 -0.91 12.91 -4.91
C ALA A 58 -1.48 13.90 -5.96
N ALA A 59 -0.81 14.28 -7.06
CA ALA A 59 -1.60 14.49 -8.29
C ALA A 59 -2.20 13.11 -8.64
N PRO A 60 -3.50 12.95 -8.84
CA PRO A 60 -4.27 11.74 -8.51
C PRO A 60 -3.42 10.44 -8.51
N MET A 61 -2.88 10.06 -7.33
CA MET A 61 -1.97 8.91 -7.13
C MET A 61 -0.74 8.84 -8.09
N ALA A 62 0.09 9.88 -8.08
CA ALA A 62 1.22 10.09 -8.98
C ALA A 62 2.48 9.29 -8.63
N GLY A 63 2.48 7.99 -8.95
CA GLY A 63 3.67 7.40 -9.55
C GLY A 63 3.56 7.48 -11.07
N ALA A 64 4.69 7.54 -11.80
CA ALA A 64 4.63 7.46 -13.26
C ALA A 64 4.08 6.11 -13.80
N MET A 65 3.84 5.13 -12.91
CA MET A 65 3.02 3.92 -13.14
C MET A 65 1.55 4.22 -13.45
N GLU A 66 0.90 5.13 -12.72
CA GLU A 66 -0.52 5.44 -12.92
C GLU A 66 -0.74 6.37 -14.10
N GLY A 67 0.21 7.28 -14.34
CA GLY A 67 0.27 8.07 -15.58
C GLY A 67 0.25 7.17 -16.81
N GLN A 68 0.99 6.06 -16.83
CA GLN A 68 0.93 5.08 -17.92
C GLN A 68 -0.46 4.47 -18.10
N ARG A 69 -1.16 4.18 -17.00
CA ARG A 69 -2.52 3.63 -17.04
C ARG A 69 -3.52 4.65 -17.58
N ILE A 70 -3.45 5.90 -17.12
CA ILE A 70 -4.30 7.01 -17.57
C ILE A 70 -4.09 7.29 -19.06
N LEU A 71 -2.83 7.35 -19.51
CA LEU A 71 -2.46 7.59 -20.91
C LEU A 71 -2.85 6.44 -21.85
N SER A 72 -3.13 5.24 -21.32
CA SER A 72 -3.60 4.10 -22.09
C SER A 72 -5.11 4.15 -22.39
N TYR A 73 -5.86 5.07 -21.78
CA TYR A 73 -7.28 5.26 -22.06
C TYR A 73 -7.51 6.05 -23.35
N LYS A 74 -8.62 5.73 -24.03
CA LYS A 74 -8.98 6.34 -25.31
C LYS A 74 -9.39 7.81 -25.19
N ASN A 75 -9.85 8.23 -24.01
CA ASN A 75 -10.46 9.54 -23.76
C ASN A 75 -10.56 9.82 -22.25
N GLU A 76 -10.66 11.10 -21.91
CA GLU A 76 -10.66 11.61 -20.52
C GLU A 76 -11.82 11.07 -19.67
N ARG A 77 -12.98 10.84 -20.28
CA ARG A 77 -14.14 10.31 -19.56
C ARG A 77 -13.89 8.89 -19.06
N GLU A 78 -13.19 8.05 -19.82
CA GLU A 78 -12.90 6.67 -19.40
C GLU A 78 -11.78 6.61 -18.37
N SER A 79 -10.77 7.50 -18.44
CA SER A 79 -9.77 7.61 -17.38
C SER A 79 -10.39 8.13 -16.07
N ALA A 80 -11.32 9.08 -16.12
CA ALA A 80 -12.05 9.56 -14.95
C ALA A 80 -12.91 8.45 -14.31
N LYS A 81 -13.59 7.62 -15.13
CA LYS A 81 -14.34 6.46 -14.62
C LYS A 81 -13.43 5.44 -13.93
N MET A 82 -12.29 5.12 -14.53
CA MET A 82 -11.29 4.25 -13.90
C MET A 82 -10.89 4.81 -12.54
N TYR A 83 -10.62 6.11 -12.47
CA TYR A 83 -10.19 6.76 -11.24
C TYR A 83 -11.26 6.69 -10.14
N VAL A 84 -12.48 7.10 -10.44
CA VAL A 84 -13.60 7.06 -9.47
C VAL A 84 -13.87 5.62 -9.03
N SER A 85 -13.85 4.66 -9.95
CA SER A 85 -14.04 3.25 -9.60
C SER A 85 -12.94 2.73 -8.66
N THR A 86 -11.69 3.14 -8.89
CA THR A 86 -10.55 2.76 -8.06
C THR A 86 -10.67 3.35 -6.66
N MET A 87 -11.07 4.62 -6.54
CA MET A 87 -11.32 5.26 -5.24
C MET A 87 -12.41 4.55 -4.45
N VAL A 88 -13.54 4.23 -5.08
CA VAL A 88 -14.64 3.53 -4.41
C VAL A 88 -14.21 2.14 -3.95
N VAL A 89 -13.53 1.38 -4.81
CA VAL A 89 -13.04 0.04 -4.46
C VAL A 89 -12.00 0.10 -3.34
N LEU A 90 -11.04 1.02 -3.41
CA LEU A 90 -10.02 1.20 -2.37
C LEU A 90 -10.66 1.60 -1.04
N PHE A 91 -11.61 2.53 -1.05
CA PHE A 91 -12.33 2.93 0.15
C PHE A 91 -13.06 1.76 0.80
N LEU A 92 -13.82 0.98 0.02
CA LEU A 92 -14.54 -0.19 0.52
C LEU A 92 -13.58 -1.28 1.03
N LEU A 93 -12.47 -1.50 0.33
CA LEU A 93 -11.44 -2.46 0.73
C LEU A 93 -10.79 -2.06 2.05
N LEU A 94 -10.36 -0.80 2.18
CA LEU A 94 -9.77 -0.27 3.40
C LEU A 94 -10.77 -0.32 4.57
N ALA A 95 -12.01 0.11 4.35
CA ALA A 95 -13.05 0.03 5.37
C ALA A 95 -13.29 -1.42 5.86
N THR A 96 -13.28 -2.38 4.94
CA THR A 96 -13.47 -3.81 5.24
C THR A 96 -12.29 -4.43 5.99
N LEU A 97 -11.08 -3.89 5.80
CA LEU A 97 -9.86 -4.36 6.45
C LEU A 97 -9.66 -3.71 7.83
N THR A 98 -9.86 -2.39 7.96
CA THR A 98 -9.62 -1.65 9.21
C THR A 98 -10.40 -2.22 10.40
N LEU A 99 -11.68 -2.57 10.23
CA LEU A 99 -12.50 -3.12 11.31
C LEU A 99 -11.95 -4.44 11.88
N PRO A 100 -11.66 -5.47 11.07
CA PRO A 100 -10.90 -6.64 11.52
C PRO A 100 -9.56 -6.29 12.16
N GLY A 101 -8.81 -5.34 11.61
CA GLY A 101 -7.54 -4.88 12.19
C GLY A 101 -7.68 -4.35 13.62
N LEU A 102 -8.73 -3.57 13.89
CA LEU A 102 -9.05 -3.13 15.26
C LEU A 102 -9.39 -4.30 16.18
N ALA A 103 -10.16 -5.28 15.68
CA ALA A 103 -10.49 -6.48 16.45
C ALA A 103 -9.26 -7.34 16.80
N ALA A 104 -8.20 -7.34 15.97
CA ALA A 104 -6.94 -8.00 16.33
C ALA A 104 -6.27 -7.37 17.56
N MET A 105 -6.36 -6.05 17.72
CA MET A 105 -5.78 -5.36 18.89
C MET A 105 -6.46 -5.77 20.20
N VAL A 106 -7.76 -6.10 20.14
CA VAL A 106 -8.52 -6.60 21.29
C VAL A 106 -8.18 -8.05 21.60
N HIS A 107 -8.12 -8.91 20.57
CA HIS A 107 -7.82 -10.35 20.75
C HIS A 107 -6.38 -10.61 21.16
N TRP A 108 -5.43 -9.79 20.69
CA TRP A 108 -4.00 -9.94 20.99
C TRP A 108 -3.37 -8.59 21.35
N PRO A 109 -3.37 -8.20 22.64
CA PRO A 109 -2.80 -6.93 23.09
C PRO A 109 -1.31 -6.74 22.77
N GLU A 110 -0.56 -7.85 22.62
CA GLU A 110 0.88 -7.86 22.29
C GLU A 110 1.17 -7.30 20.87
N VAL A 111 0.19 -7.43 19.96
CA VAL A 111 0.23 -6.93 18.58
C VAL A 111 0.30 -5.40 18.50
N GLY A 112 0.11 -4.69 19.63
CA GLY A 112 0.35 -3.26 19.74
C GLY A 112 1.81 -2.84 19.49
N THR A 113 2.77 -3.77 19.58
CA THR A 113 4.19 -3.51 19.28
C THR A 113 4.44 -3.41 17.78
N GLU A 114 5.28 -2.45 17.36
CA GLU A 114 5.48 -2.10 15.94
C GLU A 114 5.91 -3.29 15.07
N ALA A 115 6.70 -4.21 15.61
CA ALA A 115 7.17 -5.42 14.93
C ALA A 115 6.08 -6.50 14.72
N GLN A 116 5.01 -6.50 15.52
CA GLN A 116 3.96 -7.53 15.48
C GLN A 116 2.71 -7.07 14.72
N LYS A 117 2.58 -5.77 14.43
CA LYS A 117 1.45 -5.21 13.64
C LYS A 117 1.33 -5.85 12.25
N GLU A 118 2.44 -6.23 11.63
CA GLU A 118 2.45 -6.90 10.33
C GLU A 118 1.85 -8.31 10.39
N LEU A 119 1.98 -8.98 11.54
CA LEU A 119 1.47 -10.35 11.76
C LEU A 119 -0.02 -10.37 12.11
N ALA A 120 -0.58 -9.25 12.58
CA ALA A 120 -1.96 -9.11 13.02
C ALA A 120 -2.98 -9.66 12.02
N TYR A 121 -2.84 -9.27 10.75
CA TYR A 121 -3.75 -9.72 9.69
C TYR A 121 -3.61 -11.21 9.39
N GLY A 122 -2.38 -11.75 9.42
CA GLY A 122 -2.15 -13.17 9.24
C GLY A 122 -2.83 -14.00 10.34
N MET A 123 -2.73 -13.54 11.59
CA MET A 123 -3.38 -14.18 12.74
C MET A 123 -4.91 -14.13 12.66
N LEU A 124 -5.47 -13.00 12.20
CA LEU A 124 -6.92 -12.89 11.96
C LEU A 124 -7.40 -13.86 10.88
N LEU A 125 -6.67 -13.95 9.76
CA LEU A 125 -7.03 -14.87 8.68
C LEU A 125 -7.01 -16.32 9.17
N ALA A 126 -5.97 -16.72 9.92
CA ALA A 126 -5.86 -18.05 10.49
C ALA A 126 -6.97 -18.37 11.51
N LYS A 127 -7.41 -17.38 12.28
CA LYS A 127 -8.48 -17.54 13.28
C LYS A 127 -9.87 -17.70 12.65
N TYR A 128 -10.19 -16.91 11.62
CA TYR A 128 -11.55 -16.80 11.11
C TYR A 128 -11.82 -17.57 9.81
N LEU A 129 -10.79 -17.96 9.05
CA LEU A 129 -11.00 -18.65 7.77
C LEU A 129 -10.79 -20.17 7.90
N PRO A 130 -11.66 -20.99 7.30
CA PRO A 130 -11.42 -22.41 7.16
C PRO A 130 -10.22 -22.68 6.24
N PRO A 131 -9.58 -23.87 6.31
CA PRO A 131 -8.34 -24.17 5.60
C PRO A 131 -8.35 -23.86 4.10
N GLY A 132 -9.48 -24.13 3.41
CA GLY A 132 -9.62 -23.82 1.98
C GLY A 132 -9.64 -22.32 1.66
N LEU A 133 -10.38 -21.53 2.45
CA LEU A 133 -10.42 -20.07 2.27
C LEU A 133 -9.12 -19.40 2.72
N LEU A 134 -8.45 -19.94 3.73
CA LEU A 134 -7.13 -19.47 4.16
C LEU A 134 -6.12 -19.57 3.01
N GLY A 135 -6.08 -20.71 2.32
CA GLY A 135 -5.22 -20.88 1.13
C GLY A 135 -5.53 -19.89 0.01
N LEU A 136 -6.82 -19.60 -0.24
CA LEU A 136 -7.23 -18.57 -1.21
C LEU A 136 -6.81 -17.17 -0.77
N ALA A 137 -6.94 -16.83 0.51
CA ALA A 137 -6.52 -15.53 1.03
C ALA A 137 -5.00 -15.33 0.89
N LEU A 138 -4.20 -16.34 1.24
CA LEU A 138 -2.74 -16.30 1.06
C LEU A 138 -2.36 -16.17 -0.42
N SER A 139 -3.07 -16.90 -1.30
CA SER A 139 -2.85 -16.79 -2.74
C SER A 139 -3.19 -15.39 -3.27
N ALA A 140 -4.26 -14.76 -2.77
CA ALA A 140 -4.63 -13.39 -3.14
C ALA A 140 -3.60 -12.37 -2.67
N VAL A 141 -3.03 -12.54 -1.47
CA VAL A 141 -1.94 -11.70 -0.98
C VAL A 141 -0.71 -11.84 -1.89
N LEU A 142 -0.30 -13.07 -2.24
CA LEU A 142 0.81 -13.30 -3.15
C LEU A 142 0.55 -12.69 -4.55
N ALA A 143 -0.66 -12.84 -5.07
CA ALA A 143 -1.07 -12.23 -6.33
C ALA A 143 -1.01 -10.69 -6.28
N SER A 144 -1.42 -10.09 -5.15
CA SER A 144 -1.38 -8.64 -4.96
C SER A 144 0.06 -8.12 -4.92
N ILE A 145 0.96 -8.82 -4.22
CA ILE A 145 2.39 -8.49 -4.17
C ILE A 145 2.99 -8.59 -5.58
N MET A 146 2.67 -9.65 -6.32
CA MET A 146 3.14 -9.82 -7.70
C MET A 146 2.63 -8.71 -8.63
N SER A 147 1.39 -8.24 -8.46
CA SER A 147 0.84 -7.11 -9.23
C SER A 147 1.62 -5.82 -9.00
N THR A 148 1.99 -5.54 -7.74
CA THR A 148 2.79 -4.38 -7.37
C THR A 148 4.22 -4.49 -7.90
N VAL A 149 4.87 -5.65 -7.72
CA VAL A 149 6.23 -5.89 -8.19
C VAL A 149 6.30 -5.76 -9.72
N SER A 150 5.38 -6.41 -10.44
CA SER A 150 5.33 -6.34 -11.90
C SER A 150 5.09 -4.92 -12.42
N SER A 151 4.24 -4.13 -11.76
CA SER A 151 4.00 -2.73 -12.12
C SER A 151 5.26 -1.87 -11.94
N ASN A 152 5.96 -2.02 -10.81
CA ASN A 152 7.21 -1.31 -10.53
C ASN A 152 8.32 -1.68 -11.52
N MET A 153 8.48 -2.97 -11.82
CA MET A 153 9.46 -3.45 -12.79
C MET A 153 9.17 -2.91 -14.20
N ASN A 154 7.92 -2.97 -14.63
CA ASN A 154 7.50 -2.47 -15.94
C ASN A 154 7.73 -0.97 -16.08
N PHE A 155 7.49 -0.22 -15.01
CA PHE A 155 7.76 1.21 -14.97
C PHE A 155 9.25 1.52 -14.99
N GLY A 156 10.04 0.92 -14.10
CA GLY A 156 11.49 1.13 -14.04
C GLY A 156 12.20 0.78 -15.35
N ALA A 157 11.78 -0.32 -16.00
CA ALA A 157 12.31 -0.69 -17.31
C ALA A 157 11.99 0.34 -18.39
N GLN A 158 10.78 0.91 -18.41
CA GLN A 158 10.43 1.96 -19.37
C GLN A 158 11.24 3.24 -19.18
N VAL A 159 11.47 3.65 -17.93
CA VAL A 159 12.34 4.80 -17.62
C VAL A 159 13.76 4.53 -18.11
N LEU A 160 14.33 3.36 -17.81
CA LEU A 160 15.67 3.01 -18.29
C LEU A 160 15.77 2.94 -19.82
N VAL A 161 14.75 2.40 -20.50
CA VAL A 161 14.73 2.37 -21.97
C VAL A 161 14.63 3.77 -22.55
N ASN A 162 13.63 4.56 -22.15
CA ASN A 162 13.33 5.84 -22.81
C ASN A 162 14.31 6.94 -22.41
N ASP A 163 14.59 7.07 -21.11
CA ASP A 163 15.32 8.24 -20.57
C ASP A 163 16.82 8.03 -20.54
N VAL A 164 17.28 6.79 -20.35
CA VAL A 164 18.71 6.47 -20.31
C VAL A 164 19.17 5.92 -21.66
N TYR A 165 18.58 4.80 -22.11
CA TYR A 165 19.11 4.05 -23.23
C TYR A 165 18.85 4.73 -24.59
N GLN A 166 17.60 5.05 -24.90
CA GLN A 166 17.20 5.67 -26.15
C GLN A 166 17.68 7.12 -26.25
N ARG A 167 17.58 7.89 -25.15
CA ARG A 167 18.00 9.30 -25.13
C ARG A 167 19.51 9.48 -25.14
N SER A 168 20.29 8.62 -24.48
CA SER A 168 21.72 8.87 -24.25
C SER A 168 22.66 7.91 -24.98
N LEU A 169 22.30 6.63 -25.15
CA LEU A 169 23.22 5.61 -25.67
C LEU A 169 22.98 5.26 -27.14
N VAL A 170 21.77 4.82 -27.49
CA VAL A 170 21.44 4.37 -28.85
C VAL A 170 20.19 5.08 -29.34
N LYS A 171 20.41 6.11 -30.15
CA LYS A 171 19.35 6.90 -30.81
C LYS A 171 18.98 6.23 -32.13
N GLN A 172 17.68 6.08 -32.41
CA GLN A 172 17.12 5.53 -33.66
C GLN A 172 17.28 4.01 -33.88
N ALA A 173 17.27 3.20 -32.83
CA ALA A 173 17.16 1.75 -33.00
C ALA A 173 15.74 1.33 -33.41
N SER A 174 15.59 0.12 -33.93
CA SER A 174 14.26 -0.43 -34.24
C SER A 174 13.42 -0.64 -32.96
N THR A 175 12.10 -0.61 -33.08
CA THR A 175 11.18 -0.89 -31.95
C THR A 175 11.47 -2.25 -31.31
N LYS A 176 11.81 -3.27 -32.11
CA LYS A 176 12.17 -4.61 -31.60
C LYS A 176 13.41 -4.57 -30.70
N HIS A 177 14.38 -3.71 -31.02
CA HIS A 177 15.57 -3.52 -30.20
C HIS A 177 15.22 -2.91 -28.84
N TYR A 178 14.43 -1.84 -28.82
CA TYR A 178 14.01 -1.22 -27.55
C TYR A 178 13.15 -2.15 -26.69
N LEU A 179 12.30 -2.99 -27.30
CA LEU A 179 11.55 -4.02 -26.59
C LEU A 179 12.47 -5.08 -25.96
N LEU A 180 13.51 -5.52 -26.68
CA LEU A 180 14.49 -6.46 -26.15
C LEU A 180 15.26 -5.84 -24.97
N MET A 181 15.73 -4.60 -25.12
CA MET A 181 16.43 -3.89 -24.04
C MET A 181 15.53 -3.67 -22.83
N GLY A 182 14.24 -3.37 -23.02
CA GLY A 182 13.27 -3.27 -21.93
C GLY A 182 13.12 -4.58 -21.15
N ARG A 183 13.12 -5.74 -21.82
CA ARG A 183 13.11 -7.05 -21.16
C ARG A 183 14.39 -7.31 -20.36
N ILE A 184 15.55 -6.94 -20.92
CA ILE A 184 16.84 -7.08 -20.24
C ILE A 184 16.89 -6.19 -18.99
N PHE A 185 16.49 -4.93 -19.09
CA PHE A 185 16.43 -4.02 -17.94
C PHE A 185 15.42 -4.49 -16.89
N SER A 186 14.26 -5.01 -17.30
CA SER A 186 13.30 -5.61 -16.37
C SER A 186 13.92 -6.78 -15.59
N ALA A 187 14.62 -7.68 -16.29
CA ALA A 187 15.31 -8.80 -15.65
C ALA A 187 16.44 -8.33 -14.72
N GLY A 188 17.20 -7.31 -15.11
CA GLY A 188 18.24 -6.71 -14.27
C GLY A 188 17.68 -6.09 -12.99
N ILE A 189 16.59 -5.33 -13.10
CA ILE A 189 15.88 -4.76 -11.94
C ILE A 189 15.38 -5.87 -11.02
N LEU A 190 14.82 -6.95 -11.57
CA LEU A 190 14.36 -8.10 -10.78
C LEU A 190 15.49 -8.73 -9.98
N ILE A 191 16.62 -9.02 -10.63
CA ILE A 191 17.77 -9.64 -9.98
C ILE A 191 18.30 -8.73 -8.87
N LEU A 192 18.45 -7.43 -9.14
CA LEU A 192 18.89 -6.48 -8.13
C LEU A 192 17.90 -6.40 -6.95
N GLY A 193 16.60 -6.37 -7.24
CA GLY A 193 15.54 -6.38 -6.24
C GLY A 193 15.60 -7.63 -5.35
N VAL A 194 15.81 -8.81 -5.94
CA VAL A 194 15.99 -10.07 -5.19
C VAL A 194 17.24 -10.02 -4.32
N VAL A 195 18.37 -9.53 -4.84
CA VAL A 195 19.62 -9.39 -4.07
C VAL A 195 19.40 -8.48 -2.86
N VAL A 196 18.76 -7.32 -3.06
CA VAL A 196 18.45 -6.40 -1.96
C VAL A 196 17.48 -7.04 -0.96
N ALA A 197 16.44 -7.73 -1.45
CA ALA A 197 15.46 -8.40 -0.58
C ALA A 197 16.08 -9.51 0.28
N VAL A 198 17.03 -10.28 -0.27
CA VAL A 198 17.75 -11.32 0.48
C VAL A 198 18.78 -10.74 1.44
N ALA A 199 19.42 -9.62 1.07
CA ALA A 199 20.37 -8.93 1.94
C ALA A 199 19.69 -8.13 3.07
N ALA A 200 18.43 -7.74 2.88
CA ALA A 200 17.65 -7.03 3.88
C ALA A 200 17.19 -7.97 4.99
N THR A 201 17.71 -7.77 6.20
CA THR A 201 17.34 -8.55 7.39
C THR A 201 16.02 -8.11 8.02
N ASN A 202 15.65 -6.82 7.92
CA ASN A 202 14.40 -6.27 8.43
C ASN A 202 13.91 -5.08 7.59
N VAL A 203 12.64 -5.08 7.17
CA VAL A 203 12.01 -3.98 6.40
C VAL A 203 12.08 -2.65 7.16
N ILE A 204 11.92 -2.70 8.48
CA ILE A 204 11.99 -1.52 9.36
C ILE A 204 13.41 -0.95 9.42
N GLN A 205 14.44 -1.81 9.43
CA GLN A 205 15.83 -1.37 9.43
C GLN A 205 16.24 -0.80 8.07
N THR A 206 15.76 -1.39 6.97
CA THR A 206 15.92 -0.81 5.63
C THR A 206 15.25 0.55 5.53
N ARG A 207 14.02 0.69 6.04
CA ARG A 207 13.32 1.98 6.09
C ARG A 207 14.14 3.00 6.88
N SER A 208 14.51 2.72 8.12
CA SER A 208 15.28 3.67 8.94
C SER A 208 16.64 4.01 8.34
N SER A 209 17.34 3.05 7.73
CA SER A 209 18.59 3.31 7.00
C SER A 209 18.42 4.23 5.79
N CYS A 210 17.28 4.19 5.08
CA CYS A 210 17.00 5.11 3.97
C CYS A 210 16.67 6.53 4.43
N TRP A 211 16.02 6.70 5.59
CA TRP A 211 15.65 8.02 6.12
C TRP A 211 16.82 8.75 6.81
N VAL A 212 17.86 8.04 7.25
CA VAL A 212 19.06 8.63 7.87
C VAL A 212 19.87 9.49 6.88
N TYR A 213 19.64 9.38 5.56
CA TYR A 213 20.35 10.16 4.53
C TYR A 213 19.69 11.50 4.15
N LEU A 214 18.54 11.87 4.75
CA LEU A 214 17.95 13.19 4.56
C LEU A 214 18.45 14.13 5.67
N PRO A 215 19.05 15.29 5.33
CA PRO A 215 19.56 16.22 6.33
C PRO A 215 18.38 16.72 7.21
N PRO A 216 18.61 16.89 8.52
CA PRO A 216 17.61 17.49 9.40
C PRO A 216 17.41 18.96 8.96
N SER A 217 16.21 19.29 8.51
CA SER A 217 15.74 20.67 8.36
C SER A 217 15.03 21.11 9.63
#